data_AF-A0A7K9V2W6-F1
#
_entry.id   AF-A0A7K9V2W6-F1
#
_cell.length_a   1.000
_cell.length_b   1.000
_cell.length_c   1.000
_cell.angle_alpha   90.00
_cell.angle_beta   90.00
_cell.angle_gamma   90.00
#
_symmetry.space_group_name_H-M   'P 1'
#
loop_
_entity.id
_entity.type
_entity.pdbx_description
1 polymer ?
#
loop_
_entity_poly.entity_id
_entity_poly.type
_entity_poly.pdbx_seq_one_letter_code
_entity_poly.pdbx_strand_id
1 'polypeptide(L)'
;AGAARRRKAAPGLGKSKATIKGRVVKSAIEEYHKKKAVNHLRANLQYMTNGRCVADKAVTQQVLTQNRGRKSKDRPSEKKAKKKPEGTVFTEEDFRKFEREYFGM
;
A
#
# COMPACT_ATOMS: atom_id res chain seq x y z
N ALA A 1 -60.24 25.70 -51.95
CA ALA A 1 -58.80 25.39 -51.94
C ALA A 1 -58.52 24.36 -50.84
N GLY A 2 -58.29 23.09 -51.22
CA GLY A 2 -58.17 21.98 -50.27
C GLY A 2 -56.72 21.76 -49.80
N ALA A 3 -56.52 21.67 -48.49
CA ALA A 3 -55.21 21.45 -47.88
C ALA A 3 -54.74 19.99 -48.05
N ALA A 4 -53.65 19.78 -48.78
CA ALA A 4 -53.03 18.46 -48.95
C ALA A 4 -52.18 18.09 -47.73
N ARG A 5 -52.66 17.16 -46.90
CA ARG A 5 -51.92 16.55 -45.78
C ARG A 5 -50.87 15.57 -46.35
N ARG A 6 -49.58 15.94 -46.31
CA ARG A 6 -48.46 15.01 -46.62
C ARG A 6 -48.39 13.94 -45.52
N ARG A 7 -48.75 12.69 -45.87
CA ARG A 7 -48.54 11.52 -45.01
C ARG A 7 -47.04 11.23 -44.94
N LYS A 8 -46.44 11.27 -43.74
CA LYS A 8 -45.07 10.78 -43.53
C LYS A 8 -45.06 9.26 -43.73
N ALA A 9 -44.14 8.77 -44.56
CA ALA A 9 -43.93 7.34 -44.75
C ALA A 9 -43.59 6.67 -43.41
N ALA A 10 -44.22 5.52 -43.14
CA ALA A 10 -43.93 4.72 -41.96
C ALA A 10 -42.44 4.30 -41.99
N PRO A 11 -41.73 4.29 -40.84
CA PRO A 11 -40.40 3.70 -40.78
C PRO A 11 -40.51 2.25 -41.26
N GLY A 12 -39.71 1.88 -42.25
CA GLY A 12 -39.74 0.53 -42.83
C GLY A 12 -39.65 -0.56 -41.76
N LEU A 13 -40.39 -1.65 -42.02
CA LEU A 13 -40.45 -2.85 -41.20
C LEU A 13 -39.04 -3.28 -40.77
N GLY A 14 -38.83 -3.45 -39.46
CA GLY A 14 -37.56 -3.89 -38.89
C GLY A 14 -37.02 -5.12 -39.62
N LYS A 15 -35.74 -5.06 -40.01
CA LYS A 15 -35.01 -6.06 -40.82
C LYS A 15 -35.40 -7.49 -40.41
N SER A 16 -35.83 -8.30 -41.37
CA SER A 16 -36.24 -9.70 -41.14
C SER A 16 -35.07 -10.51 -40.56
N LYS A 17 -35.28 -11.15 -39.41
CA LYS A 17 -34.23 -11.94 -38.72
C LYS A 17 -33.92 -13.28 -39.39
N ALA A 18 -34.76 -13.71 -40.34
CA ALA A 18 -34.71 -15.03 -40.97
C ALA A 18 -33.78 -15.12 -42.20
N THR A 19 -33.46 -14.00 -42.87
CA THR A 19 -32.63 -14.00 -44.08
C THR A 19 -31.23 -13.47 -43.77
N ILE A 20 -30.18 -14.15 -44.24
CA ILE A 20 -28.78 -13.74 -44.01
C ILE A 20 -28.42 -12.46 -44.80
N LYS A 21 -29.19 -12.14 -45.84
CA LYS A 21 -28.99 -10.97 -46.70
C LYS A 21 -29.09 -9.66 -45.87
N GLY A 22 -27.95 -8.98 -45.72
CA GLY A 22 -27.84 -7.74 -44.95
C GLY A 22 -27.39 -7.90 -43.48
N ARG A 23 -26.99 -9.12 -43.06
CA ARG A 23 -26.39 -9.33 -41.74
C ARG A 23 -24.93 -8.84 -41.76
N VAL A 24 -24.65 -7.81 -40.97
CA VAL A 24 -23.28 -7.30 -40.77
C VAL A 24 -22.60 -8.16 -39.72
N VAL A 25 -21.48 -8.78 -40.07
CA VAL A 25 -20.65 -9.51 -39.10
C VAL A 25 -20.03 -8.48 -38.17
N LYS A 26 -20.41 -8.54 -36.88
CA LYS A 26 -19.78 -7.72 -35.85
C LYS A 26 -18.64 -8.52 -35.22
N SER A 27 -17.52 -7.85 -35.00
CA SER A 27 -16.43 -8.43 -34.23
C SER A 27 -16.88 -8.63 -32.78
N ALA A 28 -16.73 -9.86 -32.28
CA ALA A 28 -17.01 -10.17 -30.88
C ALA A 28 -16.14 -9.34 -29.93
N ILE A 29 -14.91 -9.04 -30.35
CA ILE A 29 -13.94 -8.23 -29.59
C ILE A 29 -14.45 -6.78 -29.48
N GLU A 30 -14.96 -6.22 -30.57
CA GLU A 30 -15.45 -4.84 -30.60
C GLU A 30 -16.73 -4.66 -29.77
N GLU A 31 -17.65 -5.64 -29.82
CA GLU A 31 -18.84 -5.67 -28.96
C GLU A 31 -18.47 -5.84 -27.47
N TYR A 32 -17.43 -6.63 -27.17
CA TYR A 32 -16.91 -6.75 -25.81
C TYR A 32 -16.39 -5.42 -25.27
N HIS A 33 -15.58 -4.69 -26.04
CA HIS A 33 -15.09 -3.37 -25.62
C HIS A 33 -16.20 -2.36 -25.37
N LYS A 34 -17.29 -2.40 -26.16
CA LYS A 34 -18.47 -1.52 -25.99
C LYS A 34 -19.27 -1.83 -24.72
N LYS A 35 -19.34 -3.10 -24.33
CA LYS A 35 -20.08 -3.57 -23.15
C LYS A 35 -19.20 -3.71 -21.91
N LYS A 36 -17.90 -3.52 -22.04
CA LYS A 36 -16.94 -3.65 -20.94
C LYS A 36 -17.27 -2.63 -19.87
N ALA A 37 -17.47 -3.12 -18.65
CA ALA A 37 -17.70 -2.25 -17.49
C ALA A 37 -16.50 -1.32 -17.28
N VAL A 38 -16.78 -0.10 -16.81
CA VAL A 38 -15.74 0.88 -16.49
C VAL A 38 -14.88 0.34 -15.35
N ASN A 39 -13.56 0.34 -15.55
CA ASN A 39 -12.62 -0.10 -14.52
C ASN A 39 -12.27 1.08 -13.60
N HIS A 40 -12.71 1.01 -12.35
CA HIS A 40 -12.46 2.03 -11.32
C HIS A 40 -11.26 1.73 -10.42
N LEU A 41 -10.44 0.71 -10.72
CA LEU A 41 -9.33 0.27 -9.87
C LEU A 41 -8.39 1.43 -9.51
N ARG A 42 -7.97 2.24 -10.48
CA ARG A 42 -7.05 3.37 -10.22
C ARG A 42 -7.67 4.43 -9.32
N ALA A 43 -8.93 4.80 -9.58
CA ALA A 43 -9.67 5.77 -8.77
C ALA A 43 -9.86 5.26 -7.33
N ASN A 44 -10.17 3.99 -7.16
CA ASN A 44 -10.34 3.35 -5.85
C ASN A 44 -9.00 3.30 -5.09
N LEU A 45 -7.91 2.91 -5.75
CA LEU A 45 -6.59 2.90 -5.13
C LEU A 45 -6.19 4.30 -4.66
N GLN A 46 -6.38 5.31 -5.51
CA GLN A 46 -6.11 6.70 -5.15
C GLN A 46 -6.97 7.14 -3.95
N TYR A 47 -8.26 6.80 -3.92
CA TYR A 47 -9.12 7.06 -2.77
C TYR A 47 -8.62 6.38 -1.47
N MET A 48 -8.24 5.10 -1.55
CA MET A 48 -7.76 4.35 -0.38
C MET A 48 -6.40 4.81 0.13
N THR A 49 -5.52 5.32 -0.74
CA THR A 49 -4.16 5.75 -0.36
C THR A 49 -4.07 7.24 -0.02
N ASN A 50 -4.93 8.09 -0.60
CA ASN A 50 -4.95 9.53 -0.34
C ASN A 50 -5.26 9.90 1.11
N GLY A 51 -5.91 9.00 1.88
CA GLY A 51 -6.26 9.24 3.29
C GLY A 51 -5.09 9.12 4.27
N ARG A 52 -3.89 8.72 3.83
CA ARG A 52 -2.72 8.56 4.70
C ARG A 52 -1.81 9.78 4.59
N CYS A 53 -2.29 10.93 5.09
CA CYS A 53 -1.38 12.02 5.46
C CYS A 53 -0.56 11.55 6.67
N VAL A 54 0.61 10.99 6.41
CA VAL A 54 1.61 10.75 7.44
C VAL A 54 2.07 12.13 7.90
N ALA A 55 1.70 12.51 9.12
CA ALA A 55 2.19 13.74 9.72
C ALA A 55 3.72 13.77 9.67
N ASP A 56 4.29 14.95 9.44
CA ASP A 56 5.73 15.11 9.32
C ASP A 56 6.44 14.48 10.54
N LYS A 57 7.57 13.83 10.28
CA LYS A 57 8.38 13.16 11.30
C LYS A 57 8.77 14.15 12.40
N ALA A 58 9.02 15.42 12.06
CA ALA A 58 9.30 16.46 13.04
C ALA A 58 8.12 16.70 13.99
N VAL A 59 6.90 16.85 13.44
CA VAL A 59 5.67 17.10 14.22
C VAL A 59 5.34 15.89 15.10
N THR A 60 5.45 14.67 14.57
CA THR A 60 5.22 13.46 15.36
C THR A 60 6.23 13.29 16.49
N GLN A 61 7.52 13.58 16.25
CA GLN A 61 8.53 13.57 17.32
C GLN A 61 8.28 14.64 18.38
N GLN A 62 7.81 15.83 17.97
CA GLN A 62 7.43 16.90 18.90
C GLN A 62 6.26 16.47 19.81
N VAL A 63 5.19 15.90 19.23
CA VAL A 63 4.05 15.36 19.97
C VAL A 63 4.47 14.23 20.91
N LEU A 64 5.32 13.31 20.44
CA LEU A 64 5.85 12.24 21.28
C LEU A 64 6.69 12.81 22.45
N THR A 65 7.50 13.83 22.21
CA THR A 65 8.33 14.46 23.23
C THR A 65 7.49 15.21 24.27
N GLN A 66 6.46 15.93 23.84
CA GLN A 66 5.51 16.60 24.73
C GLN A 66 4.73 15.61 25.60
N ASN A 67 4.29 14.49 25.03
CA ASN A 67 3.55 13.45 25.76
C ASN A 67 4.44 12.64 26.71
N ARG A 68 5.75 12.57 26.45
CA ARG A 68 6.74 11.98 27.36
C ARG A 68 6.99 12.91 28.54
N GLY A 69 6.25 12.77 29.64
CA GLY A 69 6.46 13.70 30.75
C GLY A 69 5.92 13.35 32.13
N ARG A 70 5.26 12.21 32.33
CA ARG A 70 4.72 11.87 33.68
C ARG A 70 5.00 10.45 34.17
N LYS A 71 5.26 9.49 33.29
CA LYS A 71 5.47 8.08 33.69
C LYS A 71 6.88 7.63 33.34
N SER A 72 7.53 6.93 34.28
CA SER A 72 8.85 6.32 34.08
C SER A 72 8.90 5.38 32.85
N LYS A 73 7.78 4.74 32.51
CA LYS A 73 7.64 3.84 31.35
C LYS A 73 7.76 4.55 29.99
N ASP A 74 7.41 5.83 29.91
CA ASP A 74 7.40 6.57 28.65
C ASP A 74 8.78 7.17 28.32
N ARG A 75 9.66 7.23 29.32
CA ARG A 75 11.05 7.65 29.14
C ARG A 75 11.81 6.48 28.49
N PRO A 76 12.38 6.64 27.29
CA PRO A 76 13.23 5.61 26.71
C PRO A 76 14.37 5.34 27.70
N SER A 77 14.62 4.06 27.99
CA SER A 77 15.70 3.70 28.89
C SER A 77 17.00 4.23 28.30
N GLU A 78 17.67 5.12 29.04
CA GLU A 78 19.04 5.49 28.73
C GLU A 78 19.84 4.18 28.82
N LYS A 79 20.15 3.60 27.66
CA LYS A 79 21.04 2.44 27.55
C LYS A 79 22.43 2.93 27.90
N LYS A 80 22.68 3.17 29.19
CA LYS A 80 24.02 3.34 29.70
C LYS A 80 24.72 2.03 29.43
N ALA A 81 25.79 2.08 28.63
CA ALA A 81 26.66 0.94 28.43
C ALA A 81 26.96 0.36 29.82
N LYS A 82 26.63 -0.92 30.02
CA LYS A 82 26.92 -1.58 31.30
C LYS A 82 28.40 -1.36 31.56
N LYS A 83 28.74 -0.73 32.70
CA LYS A 83 30.13 -0.66 33.13
C LYS A 83 30.65 -2.09 33.14
N LYS A 84 31.83 -2.31 32.57
CA LYS A 84 32.52 -3.60 32.70
C LYS A 84 32.58 -3.92 34.20
N PRO A 85 32.35 -5.18 34.61
CA PRO A 85 32.43 -5.53 36.03
C PRO A 85 33.83 -5.16 36.53
N GLU A 86 33.92 -4.16 37.40
CA GLU A 86 35.11 -3.92 38.20
C GLU A 86 35.13 -5.01 39.28
N GLY A 87 36.17 -5.84 39.28
CA GLY A 87 36.45 -6.73 40.40
C GLY A 87 36.57 -8.20 40.02
N THR A 88 37.74 -8.58 39.50
CA THR A 88 38.38 -9.82 39.94
C THR A 88 39.81 -9.46 40.35
N VAL A 89 40.22 -9.90 41.54
CA VAL A 89 41.59 -9.69 42.07
C VAL A 89 42.63 -10.34 41.17
N PHE A 90 42.21 -11.33 40.39
CA PHE A 90 43.02 -12.03 39.41
C PHE A 90 42.69 -11.55 38.01
N THR A 91 43.73 -11.16 37.29
CA THR A 91 43.69 -10.84 35.87
C THR A 91 44.02 -12.07 35.04
N GLU A 92 43.66 -12.07 33.75
CA GLU A 92 44.02 -13.15 32.82
C GLU A 92 45.54 -13.41 32.78
N GLU A 93 46.34 -12.38 33.02
CA GLU A 93 47.81 -12.48 33.09
C GLU A 93 48.28 -13.30 34.30
N ASP A 94 47.56 -13.22 35.43
CA ASP A 94 47.86 -14.02 36.63
C ASP A 94 47.60 -15.52 36.39
N PHE A 95 46.54 -15.85 35.63
CA PHE A 95 46.26 -17.23 35.23
C PHE A 95 47.37 -17.79 34.34
N ARG A 96 47.86 -17.01 33.37
CA ARG A 96 48.96 -17.45 32.49
C ARG A 96 50.27 -17.68 33.26
N LYS A 97 50.52 -16.87 34.30
CA LYS A 97 51.67 -17.08 35.19
C LYS A 97 51.53 -18.37 35.98
N PHE A 98 50.36 -18.63 36.56
CA PHE A 98 50.07 -19.85 37.29
C PHE A 98 50.20 -21.11 36.41
N GLU A 99 49.67 -21.06 35.19
CA GLU A 99 49.78 -22.16 34.23
C GLU A 99 51.23 -22.50 33.92
N ARG A 100 52.07 -21.50 33.67
CA ARG A 100 53.49 -21.73 33.37
C ARG A 100 54.26 -22.28 34.58
N GLU A 101 53.93 -21.83 35.78
CA GLU A 101 54.60 -22.25 37.02
C GLU A 101 54.25 -23.68 37.44
N TYR A 102 53.00 -24.10 37.23
CA TYR A 102 52.52 -25.42 37.69
C TYR A 102 52.40 -26.46 36.58
N PHE A 103 52.07 -26.06 35.36
CA PHE A 103 51.84 -26.98 34.25
C PHE A 103 52.92 -26.90 33.15
N GLY A 104 53.87 -25.96 33.24
CA GLY A 104 55.06 -25.92 32.39
C GLY A 104 54.79 -25.69 30.90
N MET A 105 53.62 -25.14 30.53
CA MET A 105 53.32 -24.66 29.18
C MET A 105 53.55 -23.16 29.02
#